data_AF-A0A382QE93-F1
#
_entry.id   AF-A0A382QE93-F1
#
_cell.length_a   1.000
_cell.length_b   1.000
_cell.length_c   1.000
_cell.angle_alpha   90.00
_cell.angle_beta   90.00
_cell.angle_gamma   90.00
#
_symmetry.space_group_name_H-M   'P 1'
#
loop_
_entity.id
_entity.type
_entity.pdbx_description
1 polymer ?
#
loop_
_entity_poly.entity_id
_entity_poly.type
_entity_poly.pdbx_seq_one_letter_code
_entity_poly.pdbx_strand_id
1 'polypeptide(L)'
;MTVKKLKLSQSDLKSFGPEIYFTKENMPTTEEERQSILHGRLNFYNYAINRKQAKHFAVEWLATNGNKKLAKKLNSVTDWMFPATYGYIARMALVGWVLDEHEKNDIISKSEEAVKQYEAKGSKVNPEKEKKKHPNIQEIMREKAMLAAGELDYQLDKFIDDKCKSKNKHGNTMEILTNFNVLPQHVNLIKDIFNEYIEEFAHALETPTEKELKQYNEEEQDLILQQAESYNHLTKPQLKNLIKYCQMIIEEMDGYIHYKKSKV
;
A
#
# COMPACT_ATOMS: atom_id res chain seq x y z
N MET A 1 12.30 3.85 -33.56
CA MET A 1 12.51 3.23 -32.23
C MET A 1 11.21 2.60 -31.80
N THR A 2 11.23 1.37 -31.29
CA THR A 2 10.03 0.72 -30.76
C THR A 2 9.81 1.21 -29.33
N VAL A 3 8.92 2.19 -29.17
CA VAL A 3 8.59 2.77 -27.86
C VAL A 3 7.82 1.73 -27.05
N LYS A 4 8.26 1.47 -25.81
CA LYS A 4 7.52 0.56 -24.93
C LYS A 4 6.13 1.12 -24.66
N LYS A 5 5.10 0.28 -24.82
CA LYS A 5 3.71 0.62 -24.50
C LYS A 5 3.58 0.95 -23.01
N LEU A 6 2.93 2.07 -22.71
CA LEU A 6 2.62 2.44 -21.33
C LEU A 6 1.60 1.46 -20.73
N LYS A 7 1.90 0.93 -19.54
CA LYS A 7 0.97 0.09 -18.77
C LYS A 7 0.03 1.00 -18.00
N LEU A 8 -1.23 1.04 -18.40
CA LEU A 8 -2.30 1.81 -17.76
C LEU A 8 -3.20 0.89 -16.94
N SER A 9 -3.78 1.41 -15.86
CA SER A 9 -4.81 0.67 -15.12
C SER A 9 -6.12 0.64 -15.91
N GLN A 10 -7.01 -0.31 -15.59
CA GLN A 10 -8.33 -0.40 -16.23
C GLN A 10 -9.19 0.84 -15.95
N SER A 11 -9.05 1.48 -14.79
CA SER A 11 -9.74 2.73 -14.48
C SER A 11 -9.23 3.90 -15.32
N ASP A 12 -7.92 4.02 -15.51
CA ASP A 12 -7.34 5.12 -16.28
C ASP A 12 -7.67 5.01 -17.76
N LEU A 13 -7.67 3.78 -18.30
CA LEU A 13 -8.11 3.48 -19.66
C LEU A 13 -9.57 3.86 -19.89
N LYS A 14 -10.45 3.64 -18.91
CA LYS A 14 -11.86 4.00 -18.99
C LYS A 14 -12.08 5.52 -18.95
N SER A 15 -11.31 6.24 -18.13
CA SER A 15 -11.48 7.69 -17.93
C SER A 15 -10.83 8.54 -19.01
N PHE A 16 -9.65 8.15 -19.50
CA PHE A 16 -8.85 8.98 -20.40
C PHE A 16 -8.50 8.31 -21.74
N GLY A 17 -8.78 7.01 -21.89
CA GLY A 17 -8.42 6.26 -23.09
C GLY A 17 -6.94 5.84 -23.14
N PRO A 18 -6.51 5.24 -24.26
CA PRO A 18 -5.13 4.81 -24.46
C PRO A 18 -4.16 5.99 -24.65
N GLU A 19 -2.87 5.71 -24.46
CA GLU A 19 -1.81 6.68 -24.79
C GLU A 19 -1.82 7.00 -26.30
N ILE A 20 -1.88 8.29 -26.62
CA ILE A 20 -1.88 8.79 -28.01
C ILE A 20 -0.44 8.79 -28.53
N TYR A 21 -0.24 8.23 -29.71
CA TYR A 21 1.03 8.28 -30.45
C TYR A 21 0.95 9.40 -31.48
N PHE A 22 2.01 10.20 -31.56
CA PHE A 22 2.09 11.30 -32.49
C PHE A 22 2.70 10.83 -33.81
N THR A 23 2.00 11.13 -34.89
CA THR A 23 2.35 10.87 -36.28
C THR A 23 2.27 12.19 -37.03
N LYS A 24 2.74 12.22 -38.30
CA LYS A 24 2.67 13.44 -39.11
C LYS A 24 1.23 13.94 -39.32
N GLU A 25 0.24 13.06 -39.21
CA GLU A 25 -1.17 13.36 -39.50
C GLU A 25 -1.92 13.97 -38.31
N ASN A 26 -1.46 13.74 -37.07
CA ASN A 26 -2.12 14.25 -35.85
C ASN A 26 -1.23 15.25 -35.07
N MET A 27 -0.21 15.78 -35.73
CA MET A 27 0.64 16.84 -35.21
C MET A 27 -0.15 18.16 -35.23
N PRO A 28 -0.10 19.00 -34.17
CA PRO A 28 -0.74 20.31 -34.20
C PRO A 28 -0.18 21.16 -35.34
N THR A 29 -1.06 21.93 -35.99
CA THR A 29 -0.69 22.83 -37.09
C THR A 29 -0.59 24.27 -36.63
N THR A 30 -1.30 24.61 -35.55
CA THR A 30 -1.30 25.94 -34.93
C THR A 30 -0.72 25.89 -33.50
N GLU A 31 -0.24 27.03 -33.01
CA GLU A 31 0.29 27.13 -31.64
C GLU A 31 -0.81 26.94 -30.58
N GLU A 32 -2.04 27.37 -30.85
CA GLU A 32 -3.16 27.18 -29.93
C GLU A 32 -3.52 25.70 -29.75
N GLU A 33 -3.56 24.95 -30.85
CA GLU A 33 -3.74 23.49 -30.81
C GLU A 33 -2.60 22.81 -30.07
N ARG A 34 -1.36 23.28 -30.30
CA ARG A 34 -0.17 22.76 -29.63
C ARG A 34 -0.29 22.89 -28.11
N GLN A 35 -0.64 24.08 -27.62
CA GLN A 35 -0.81 24.34 -26.19
C GLN A 35 -1.96 23.55 -25.58
N SER A 36 -3.09 23.46 -26.28
CA SER A 36 -4.26 22.67 -25.84
C SER A 36 -3.92 21.19 -25.68
N ILE A 37 -3.27 20.59 -26.69
CA ILE A 37 -2.81 19.20 -26.65
C ILE A 37 -1.79 19.01 -25.53
N LEU A 38 -0.80 19.89 -25.42
CA LEU A 38 0.23 19.82 -24.38
C LEU A 38 -0.41 19.81 -22.99
N HIS A 39 -1.32 20.73 -22.69
CA HIS A 39 -2.03 20.79 -21.42
C HIS A 39 -2.82 19.52 -21.14
N GLY A 40 -3.59 19.03 -22.11
CA GLY A 40 -4.36 17.79 -21.98
C GLY A 40 -3.48 16.57 -21.72
N ARG A 41 -2.33 16.48 -22.39
CA ARG A 41 -1.37 15.37 -22.21
C ARG A 41 -0.65 15.45 -20.88
N LEU A 42 -0.22 16.62 -20.45
CA LEU A 42 0.37 16.81 -19.13
C LEU A 42 -0.61 16.40 -18.03
N ASN A 43 -1.90 16.75 -18.18
CA ASN A 43 -2.93 16.33 -17.24
C ASN A 43 -3.10 14.80 -17.23
N PHE A 44 -3.22 14.16 -18.41
CA PHE A 44 -3.27 12.70 -18.53
C PHE A 44 -2.11 12.01 -17.81
N TYR A 45 -0.86 12.45 -18.08
CA TYR A 45 0.30 11.83 -17.45
C TYR A 45 0.36 12.07 -15.95
N ASN A 46 -0.08 13.24 -15.48
CA ASN A 46 -0.12 13.53 -14.07
C ASN A 46 -1.05 12.59 -13.28
N TYR A 47 -2.14 12.13 -13.91
CA TYR A 47 -3.03 11.13 -13.33
C TYR A 47 -2.53 9.70 -13.52
N ALA A 48 -2.09 9.35 -14.73
CA ALA A 48 -1.81 7.97 -15.11
C ALA A 48 -0.42 7.47 -14.71
N ILE A 49 0.52 8.37 -14.37
CA ILE A 49 1.94 8.04 -14.22
C ILE A 49 2.49 8.57 -12.90
N ASN A 50 3.30 7.76 -12.23
CA ASN A 50 3.99 8.18 -11.02
C ASN A 50 5.33 8.91 -11.31
N ARG A 51 5.84 9.64 -10.33
CA ARG A 51 7.08 10.42 -10.47
C ARG A 51 8.30 9.59 -10.89
N LYS A 52 8.40 8.35 -10.40
CA LYS A 52 9.50 7.43 -10.76
C LYS A 52 9.50 7.12 -12.25
N GLN A 53 8.34 6.79 -12.80
CA GLN A 53 8.16 6.56 -14.23
C GLN A 53 8.45 7.83 -15.04
N ALA A 54 8.00 9.00 -14.58
CA ALA A 54 8.30 10.27 -15.24
C ALA A 54 9.81 10.50 -15.40
N LYS A 55 10.58 10.29 -14.32
CA LYS A 55 12.05 10.38 -14.35
C LYS A 55 12.67 9.36 -15.32
N HIS A 56 12.15 8.13 -15.35
CA HIS A 56 12.64 7.12 -16.29
C HIS A 56 12.46 7.54 -17.75
N PHE A 57 11.36 8.21 -18.11
CA PHE A 57 11.19 8.73 -19.46
C PHE A 57 12.18 9.83 -19.81
N ALA A 58 12.47 10.74 -18.86
CA ALA A 58 13.53 11.73 -19.05
C ALA A 58 14.90 11.07 -19.27
N VAL A 59 15.24 10.04 -18.49
CA VAL A 59 16.49 9.26 -18.65
C VAL A 59 16.55 8.58 -20.03
N GLU A 60 15.46 7.94 -20.46
CA GLU A 60 15.37 7.27 -21.77
C GLU A 60 15.51 8.27 -22.93
N TRP A 61 14.82 9.41 -22.83
CA TRP A 61 14.90 10.48 -23.81
C TRP A 61 16.31 11.08 -23.88
N LEU A 62 16.95 11.38 -22.75
CA LEU A 62 18.32 11.90 -22.72
C LEU A 62 19.32 10.91 -23.31
N ALA A 63 19.20 9.61 -23.01
CA ALA A 63 20.07 8.58 -23.56
C ALA A 63 19.94 8.45 -25.08
N THR A 64 18.73 8.65 -25.58
CA THR A 64 18.39 8.60 -27.01
C THR A 64 18.90 9.83 -27.77
N ASN A 65 18.83 11.02 -27.15
CA ASN A 65 19.23 12.29 -27.74
C ASN A 65 20.70 12.66 -27.45
N GLY A 66 21.58 11.67 -27.28
CA GLY A 66 23.04 11.88 -27.16
C GLY A 66 23.56 12.25 -25.77
N ASN A 67 22.70 12.55 -24.80
CA ASN A 67 23.06 12.96 -23.44
C ASN A 67 23.24 11.77 -22.47
N LYS A 68 23.96 10.73 -22.90
CA LYS A 68 24.13 9.47 -22.14
C LYS A 68 24.77 9.66 -20.76
N LYS A 69 25.70 10.61 -20.63
CA LYS A 69 26.36 10.92 -19.34
C LYS A 69 25.35 11.50 -18.34
N LEU A 70 24.56 12.49 -18.78
CA LEU A 70 23.52 13.11 -17.96
C LEU A 70 22.43 12.10 -17.60
N ALA A 71 22.00 11.28 -18.55
CA ALA A 71 21.03 10.20 -18.32
C ALA A 71 21.46 9.24 -17.19
N LYS A 72 22.73 8.80 -17.20
CA LYS A 72 23.28 7.95 -16.13
C LYS A 72 23.25 8.64 -14.77
N LYS A 73 23.67 9.91 -14.70
CA LYS A 73 23.64 10.69 -13.46
C LYS A 73 22.22 10.89 -12.94
N LEU A 74 21.29 11.29 -13.82
CA LEU A 74 19.88 11.50 -13.48
C LEU A 74 19.21 10.22 -12.97
N ASN A 75 19.57 9.06 -13.50
CA ASN A 75 19.03 7.79 -13.04
C ASN A 75 19.33 7.52 -11.55
N SER A 76 20.47 8.01 -11.05
CA SER A 76 20.88 7.92 -9.64
C SER A 76 20.22 8.96 -8.73
N VAL A 77 19.65 10.04 -9.28
CA VAL A 77 19.00 11.10 -8.50
C VAL A 77 17.70 10.58 -7.89
N THR A 78 17.38 11.01 -6.68
CA THR A 78 16.11 10.68 -6.01
C THR A 78 14.91 11.25 -6.76
N ASP A 79 13.83 10.46 -6.90
CA ASP A 79 12.68 10.76 -7.78
C ASP A 79 12.02 12.12 -7.55
N TRP A 80 11.96 12.60 -6.31
CA TRP A 80 11.31 13.87 -5.97
C TRP A 80 12.13 15.11 -6.39
N MET A 81 13.43 14.95 -6.63
CA MET A 81 14.33 16.05 -7.00
C MET A 81 14.22 16.41 -8.48
N PHE A 82 13.61 15.54 -9.28
CA PHE A 82 13.34 15.79 -10.68
C PHE A 82 11.85 16.13 -10.88
N PRO A 83 11.50 17.29 -11.48
CA PRO A 83 10.10 17.65 -11.69
C PRO A 83 9.45 16.74 -12.74
N ALA A 84 8.34 16.10 -12.38
CA ALA A 84 7.68 15.09 -13.21
C ALA A 84 7.20 15.63 -14.57
N THR A 85 6.83 16.91 -14.64
CA THR A 85 6.39 17.60 -15.86
C THR A 85 7.37 17.41 -17.02
N TYR A 86 8.67 17.58 -16.78
CA TYR A 86 9.69 17.41 -17.83
C TYR A 86 9.88 15.94 -18.22
N GLY A 87 9.58 15.01 -17.31
CA GLY A 87 9.48 13.58 -17.62
C GLY A 87 8.30 13.25 -18.53
N TYR A 88 7.17 13.93 -18.35
CA TYR A 88 6.00 13.77 -19.22
C TYR A 88 6.25 14.35 -20.62
N ILE A 89 6.88 15.52 -20.71
CA ILE A 89 7.29 16.12 -21.99
C ILE A 89 8.30 15.20 -22.71
N ALA A 90 9.28 14.65 -21.99
CA ALA A 90 10.20 13.65 -22.53
C ALA A 90 9.46 12.39 -23.04
N ARG A 91 8.42 11.93 -22.33
CA ARG A 91 7.57 10.83 -22.79
C ARG A 91 6.83 11.18 -24.07
N MET A 92 6.24 12.38 -24.16
CA MET A 92 5.58 12.86 -25.38
C MET A 92 6.53 12.77 -26.58
N ALA A 93 7.78 13.21 -26.39
CA ALA A 93 8.79 13.16 -27.44
C ALA A 93 9.14 11.72 -27.85
N LEU A 94 9.24 10.80 -26.89
CA LEU A 94 9.43 9.38 -27.18
C LEU A 94 8.28 8.80 -28.00
N VAL A 95 7.03 9.19 -27.75
CA VAL A 95 5.85 8.75 -28.52
C VAL A 95 5.58 9.57 -29.80
N GLY A 96 6.54 10.41 -30.22
CA GLY A 96 6.54 11.08 -31.53
C GLY A 96 6.27 12.59 -31.52
N TRP A 97 6.11 13.21 -30.34
CA TRP A 97 5.96 14.66 -30.25
C TRP A 97 7.23 15.37 -30.69
N VAL A 98 7.10 16.42 -31.49
CA VAL A 98 8.23 17.25 -31.91
C VAL A 98 8.44 18.35 -30.88
N LEU A 99 9.50 18.20 -30.08
CA LEU A 99 9.91 19.21 -29.11
C LEU A 99 10.54 20.41 -29.82
N ASP A 100 10.19 21.60 -29.35
CA ASP A 100 10.92 22.82 -29.71
C ASP A 100 12.26 22.91 -28.95
N GLU A 101 13.10 23.89 -29.32
CA GLU A 101 14.40 24.07 -28.68
C GLU A 101 14.29 24.47 -27.21
N HIS A 102 13.25 25.21 -26.83
CA HIS A 102 13.03 25.61 -25.45
C HIS A 102 12.70 24.39 -24.57
N GLU A 103 11.80 23.53 -25.00
CA GLU A 103 11.40 22.32 -24.29
C GLU A 103 12.56 21.33 -24.15
N LYS A 104 13.38 21.19 -25.19
CA LYS A 104 14.62 20.37 -25.12
C LYS A 104 15.56 20.92 -24.06
N ASN A 105 15.81 22.23 -24.09
CA ASN A 105 16.70 22.90 -23.15
C ASN A 105 16.17 22.81 -21.72
N ASP A 106 14.85 22.91 -21.53
CA ASP A 106 14.22 22.78 -20.22
C ASP A 106 14.41 21.37 -19.63
N ILE A 107 14.20 20.31 -20.41
CA ILE A 107 14.42 18.94 -19.96
C ILE A 107 15.88 18.75 -19.53
N ILE A 108 16.83 19.24 -20.34
CA ILE A 108 18.26 19.13 -20.05
C ILE A 108 18.62 19.93 -18.79
N SER A 109 18.27 21.22 -18.76
CA SER A 109 18.54 22.14 -17.65
C SER A 109 17.99 21.61 -16.33
N LYS A 110 16.74 21.14 -16.31
CA LYS A 110 16.10 20.61 -15.10
C LYS A 110 16.69 19.27 -14.67
N SER A 111 17.19 18.48 -15.62
CA SER A 111 17.95 17.27 -15.30
C SER A 111 19.31 17.60 -14.68
N GLU A 112 20.00 18.62 -15.19
CA GLU A 112 21.28 19.10 -14.64
C GLU A 112 21.11 19.71 -13.25
N GLU A 113 20.08 20.54 -13.05
CA GLU A 113 19.72 21.09 -11.74
C GLU A 113 19.48 19.99 -10.71
N ALA A 114 18.70 18.96 -11.07
CA ALA A 114 18.40 17.84 -10.19
C ALA A 114 19.67 17.05 -9.81
N VAL A 115 20.56 16.81 -10.79
CA VAL A 115 21.87 16.17 -10.57
C VAL A 115 22.76 17.02 -9.67
N LYS A 116 22.86 18.32 -9.93
CA LYS A 116 23.67 19.26 -9.15
C LYS A 116 23.19 19.33 -7.70
N GLN A 117 21.89 19.39 -7.47
CA GLN A 117 21.32 19.37 -6.13
C GLN A 117 21.60 18.05 -5.40
N TYR A 118 21.57 16.92 -6.12
CA TYR A 118 21.87 15.60 -5.56
C TYR A 118 23.35 15.48 -5.17
N GLU A 119 24.25 15.90 -6.05
CA GLU A 119 25.70 15.95 -5.80
C GLU A 119 26.02 16.91 -4.62
N ALA A 120 25.40 18.08 -4.57
CA ALA A 120 25.59 19.05 -3.48
C ALA A 120 25.13 18.53 -2.10
N LYS A 121 24.09 17.69 -2.07
CA LYS A 121 23.65 16.99 -0.85
C LYS A 121 24.60 15.86 -0.47
N GLY A 122 25.20 15.19 -1.45
CA GLY A 122 26.23 14.16 -1.22
C GLY A 122 27.53 14.72 -0.64
N SER A 123 27.87 15.97 -0.92
CA SER A 123 29.11 16.63 -0.42
C SER A 123 29.00 17.24 0.98
N LYS A 124 27.83 17.18 1.65
CA LYS A 124 27.61 17.69 3.01
C LYS A 124 27.30 16.58 4.02
N VAL A 125 28.15 15.54 4.11
CA VAL A 125 27.96 14.46 5.10
C VAL A 125 28.93 14.63 6.27
N ASN A 126 28.53 15.44 7.24
CA ASN A 126 28.81 15.19 8.65
C ASN A 126 27.94 13.98 9.07
N PRO A 127 28.45 12.94 9.74
CA PRO A 127 27.69 11.74 10.05
C PRO A 127 26.81 11.98 11.28
N GLU A 128 25.72 12.73 11.13
CA GLU A 128 24.64 12.72 12.10
C GLU A 128 23.32 12.52 11.34
N LYS A 129 22.95 11.25 11.26
CA LYS A 129 21.73 10.79 10.63
C LYS A 129 20.53 11.17 11.49
N GLU A 130 20.04 12.40 11.38
CA GLU A 130 18.59 12.60 11.45
C GLU A 130 18.00 12.23 10.10
N LYS A 131 17.92 10.92 9.86
CA LYS A 131 16.93 10.40 8.92
C LYS A 131 15.59 10.82 9.50
N LYS A 132 14.94 11.82 8.90
CA LYS A 132 13.48 11.92 8.98
C LYS A 132 12.97 10.52 8.68
N LYS A 133 12.43 9.82 9.68
CA LYS A 133 11.83 8.50 9.52
C LYS A 133 10.65 8.69 8.59
N HIS A 134 10.89 8.59 7.28
CA HIS A 134 9.81 8.23 6.39
C HIS A 134 9.27 6.91 6.95
N PRO A 135 7.99 6.84 7.31
CA PRO A 135 7.46 5.63 7.91
C PRO A 135 7.78 4.48 6.95
N ASN A 136 8.50 3.49 7.47
CA ASN A 136 8.99 2.39 6.65
C ASN A 136 7.77 1.78 5.98
N ILE A 137 7.79 1.57 4.67
CA ILE A 137 6.61 1.03 3.96
C ILE A 137 6.15 -0.27 4.62
N GLN A 138 7.07 -1.08 5.17
CA GLN A 138 6.74 -2.26 5.98
C GLN A 138 6.05 -1.90 7.30
N GLU A 139 6.47 -0.84 7.99
CA GLU A 139 5.80 -0.32 9.20
C GLU A 139 4.40 0.17 8.86
N ILE A 140 4.21 0.95 7.78
CA ILE A 140 2.88 1.42 7.34
C ILE A 140 1.96 0.25 6.99
N MET A 141 2.47 -0.76 6.28
CA MET A 141 1.67 -1.92 5.89
C MET A 141 1.34 -2.82 7.09
N ARG A 142 2.24 -2.89 8.08
CA ARG A 142 1.97 -3.52 9.37
C ARG A 142 0.92 -2.73 10.15
N GLU A 143 1.04 -1.40 10.24
CA GLU A 143 0.06 -0.52 10.88
C GLU A 143 -1.34 -0.69 10.28
N LYS A 144 -1.45 -0.81 8.94
CA LYS A 144 -2.73 -1.12 8.28
C LYS A 144 -3.31 -2.47 8.69
N ALA A 145 -2.47 -3.48 8.88
CA ALA A 145 -2.92 -4.76 9.40
C ALA A 145 -3.41 -4.63 10.85
N MET A 146 -2.76 -3.83 11.68
CA MET A 146 -3.20 -3.56 13.06
C MET A 146 -4.49 -2.73 13.12
N LEU A 147 -4.69 -1.78 12.21
CA LEU A 147 -5.97 -1.07 12.08
C LEU A 147 -7.10 -2.00 11.65
N ALA A 148 -6.83 -2.93 10.73
CA ALA A 148 -7.79 -3.97 10.36
C ALA A 148 -8.09 -4.92 11.53
N ALA A 149 -7.08 -5.26 12.35
CA ALA A 149 -7.27 -6.04 13.56
C ALA A 149 -8.20 -5.32 14.55
N GLY A 150 -8.02 -4.00 14.76
CA GLY A 150 -8.90 -3.21 15.62
C GLY A 150 -10.35 -3.13 15.13
N GLU A 151 -10.59 -3.08 13.81
CA GLU A 151 -11.95 -3.15 13.27
C GLU A 151 -12.57 -4.55 13.48
N LEU A 152 -11.77 -5.62 13.36
CA LEU A 152 -12.25 -6.98 13.64
C LEU A 152 -12.52 -7.20 15.13
N ASP A 153 -11.72 -6.61 16.00
CA ASP A 153 -11.92 -6.60 17.46
C ASP A 153 -13.23 -5.88 17.82
N TYR A 154 -13.49 -4.73 17.19
CA TYR A 154 -14.79 -4.05 17.32
C TYR A 154 -15.98 -4.91 16.85
N GLN A 155 -15.79 -5.77 15.85
CA GLN A 155 -16.83 -6.73 15.45
C GLN A 155 -17.00 -7.86 16.49
N LEU A 156 -15.93 -8.29 17.15
CA LEU A 156 -15.98 -9.24 18.25
C LEU A 156 -16.74 -8.65 19.45
N ASP A 157 -16.47 -7.41 19.83
CA ASP A 157 -17.20 -6.69 20.88
C ASP A 157 -18.70 -6.59 20.56
N LYS A 158 -19.05 -6.23 19.33
CA LYS A 158 -20.45 -6.21 18.88
C LYS A 158 -21.11 -7.58 19.00
N PHE A 159 -20.38 -8.64 18.70
CA PHE A 159 -20.89 -10.00 18.84
C PHE A 159 -21.13 -10.37 20.31
N ILE A 160 -20.28 -9.88 21.23
CA ILE A 160 -20.46 -10.01 22.68
C ILE A 160 -21.71 -9.23 23.14
N ASP A 161 -21.88 -7.98 22.70
CA ASP A 161 -23.05 -7.14 23.00
C ASP A 161 -24.36 -7.80 22.56
N ASP A 162 -24.34 -8.44 21.39
CA ASP A 162 -25.46 -9.22 20.84
C ASP A 162 -25.66 -10.59 21.51
N LYS A 163 -25.03 -10.80 22.66
CA LYS A 163 -25.11 -12.01 23.50
C LYS A 163 -24.59 -13.26 22.80
N CYS A 164 -23.61 -13.10 21.90
CA CYS A 164 -22.94 -14.18 21.18
C CYS A 164 -23.91 -15.09 20.42
N LYS A 165 -24.96 -14.49 19.81
CA LYS A 165 -25.99 -15.23 19.07
C LYS A 165 -25.51 -15.51 17.65
N SER A 166 -25.27 -16.79 17.35
CA SER A 166 -24.82 -17.30 16.04
C SER A 166 -25.70 -16.93 14.83
N LYS A 167 -26.91 -16.37 15.02
CA LYS A 167 -27.80 -15.96 13.92
C LYS A 167 -27.45 -14.59 13.33
N ASN A 168 -26.71 -13.77 14.07
CA ASN A 168 -26.34 -12.45 13.60
C ASN A 168 -25.06 -12.59 12.80
N LYS A 169 -25.12 -12.31 11.49
CA LYS A 169 -23.94 -12.22 10.64
C LYS A 169 -23.17 -10.95 11.04
N HIS A 170 -22.16 -11.11 11.89
CA HIS A 170 -21.22 -10.05 12.19
C HIS A 170 -19.94 -10.30 11.40
N GLY A 171 -19.44 -9.25 10.75
CA GLY A 171 -18.17 -9.28 10.05
C GLY A 171 -18.22 -9.89 8.66
N ASN A 172 -17.79 -9.11 7.67
CA ASN A 172 -17.26 -9.61 6.42
C ASN A 172 -15.74 -9.43 6.53
N THR A 173 -15.04 -10.40 7.14
CA THR A 173 -13.60 -10.31 7.41
C THR A 173 -12.84 -10.02 6.12
N MET A 174 -13.28 -10.64 5.03
CA MET A 174 -12.75 -10.42 3.69
C MET A 174 -12.89 -8.96 3.22
N GLU A 175 -14.01 -8.30 3.49
CA GLU A 175 -14.24 -6.89 3.18
C GLU A 175 -13.35 -5.97 4.02
N ILE A 176 -13.25 -6.20 5.33
CA ILE A 176 -12.40 -5.41 6.22
C ILE A 176 -10.94 -5.49 5.75
N LEU A 177 -10.41 -6.70 5.54
CA LEU A 177 -9.04 -6.90 5.06
C LEU A 177 -8.82 -6.29 3.66
N THR A 178 -9.85 -6.26 2.82
CA THR A 178 -9.79 -5.62 1.50
C THR A 178 -9.75 -4.10 1.62
N ASN A 179 -10.60 -3.50 2.46
CA ASN A 179 -10.71 -2.06 2.67
C ASN A 179 -9.41 -1.47 3.22
N PHE A 180 -8.76 -2.15 4.16
CA PHE A 180 -7.46 -1.75 4.69
C PHE A 180 -6.28 -2.13 3.79
N ASN A 181 -6.53 -2.87 2.69
CA ASN A 181 -5.53 -3.38 1.76
C ASN A 181 -4.38 -4.13 2.47
N VAL A 182 -4.74 -5.05 3.38
CA VAL A 182 -3.79 -5.85 4.14
C VAL A 182 -2.98 -6.75 3.21
N LEU A 183 -1.66 -6.78 3.39
CA LEU A 183 -0.80 -7.70 2.62
C LEU A 183 -0.94 -9.13 3.16
N PRO A 184 -0.97 -10.17 2.30
CA PRO A 184 -1.11 -11.56 2.73
C PRO A 184 -0.11 -12.00 3.81
N GLN A 185 1.12 -11.49 3.75
CA GLN A 185 2.17 -11.77 4.73
C GLN A 185 1.89 -11.20 6.13
N HIS A 186 1.05 -10.18 6.25
CA HIS A 186 0.70 -9.53 7.52
C HIS A 186 -0.62 -10.04 8.11
N VAL A 187 -1.38 -10.86 7.37
CA VAL A 187 -2.61 -11.48 7.87
C VAL A 187 -2.32 -12.39 9.06
N ASN A 188 -1.17 -13.09 9.06
CA ASN A 188 -0.76 -13.93 10.19
C ASN A 188 -0.66 -13.15 11.51
N LEU A 189 -0.25 -11.87 11.47
CA LEU A 189 -0.19 -11.04 12.68
C LEU A 189 -1.58 -10.85 13.31
N ILE A 190 -2.62 -10.84 12.49
CA ILE A 190 -4.00 -10.72 12.96
C ILE A 190 -4.49 -12.09 13.45
N LYS A 191 -4.15 -13.17 12.74
CA LYS A 191 -4.47 -14.54 13.18
C LYS A 191 -3.93 -14.84 14.57
N ASP A 192 -2.71 -14.40 14.87
CA ASP A 192 -2.09 -14.61 16.19
C ASP A 192 -2.93 -13.99 17.31
N ILE A 193 -3.43 -12.75 17.13
CA ILE A 193 -4.33 -12.09 18.10
C ILE A 193 -5.62 -12.91 18.32
N PHE A 194 -6.25 -13.38 17.24
CA PHE A 194 -7.48 -14.18 17.36
C PHE A 194 -7.24 -15.57 17.94
N ASN A 195 -6.05 -16.15 17.76
CA ASN A 195 -5.66 -17.39 18.43
C ASN A 195 -5.48 -17.17 19.93
N GLU A 196 -4.85 -16.07 20.35
CA GLU A 196 -4.76 -15.69 21.78
C GLU A 196 -6.15 -15.58 22.41
N TYR A 197 -7.11 -14.91 21.75
CA TYR A 197 -8.49 -14.87 22.24
C TYR A 197 -9.14 -16.26 22.33
N ILE A 198 -8.91 -17.14 21.36
CA ILE A 198 -9.42 -18.53 21.41
C ILE A 198 -8.87 -19.27 22.62
N GLU A 199 -7.57 -19.13 22.90
CA GLU A 199 -6.91 -19.74 24.05
C GLU A 199 -7.47 -19.19 25.36
N GLU A 200 -7.61 -17.87 25.50
CA GLU A 200 -8.21 -17.23 26.67
C GLU A 200 -9.65 -17.70 26.93
N PHE A 201 -10.49 -17.73 25.89
CA PHE A 201 -11.86 -18.23 26.01
C PHE A 201 -11.93 -19.73 26.32
N ALA A 202 -10.99 -20.53 25.81
CA ALA A 202 -10.89 -21.94 26.11
C ALA A 202 -10.48 -22.17 27.57
N HIS A 203 -9.49 -21.43 28.08
CA HIS A 203 -9.08 -21.44 29.48
C HIS A 203 -10.24 -21.04 30.40
N ALA A 204 -10.98 -19.98 30.07
CA ALA A 204 -12.17 -19.58 30.83
C ALA A 204 -13.25 -20.67 30.87
N LEU A 205 -13.42 -21.44 29.77
CA LEU A 205 -14.36 -22.55 29.70
C LEU A 205 -13.92 -23.76 30.54
N GLU A 206 -12.62 -24.02 30.57
CA GLU A 206 -11.96 -25.14 31.25
C GLU A 206 -11.55 -24.82 32.70
N THR A 207 -11.94 -23.65 33.22
CA THR A 207 -11.67 -23.26 34.62
C THR A 207 -11.97 -24.43 35.57
N PRO A 208 -10.96 -24.95 36.30
CA PRO A 208 -11.11 -26.12 37.14
C PRO A 208 -12.15 -25.89 38.24
N THR A 209 -12.85 -26.95 38.65
CA THR A 209 -13.75 -26.87 39.81
C THR A 209 -12.97 -26.67 41.10
N GLU A 210 -13.63 -26.20 42.17
CA GLU A 210 -13.00 -26.01 43.50
C GLU A 210 -12.25 -27.25 44.04
N LYS A 211 -12.64 -28.45 43.58
CA LYS A 211 -11.97 -29.71 43.95
C LYS A 211 -10.70 -29.97 43.14
N GLU A 212 -10.68 -29.53 41.89
CA GLU A 212 -9.53 -29.66 40.97
C GLU A 212 -8.51 -28.55 41.21
N LEU A 213 -8.96 -27.34 41.58
CA LEU A 213 -8.11 -26.22 41.99
C LEU A 213 -7.11 -26.60 43.11
N LYS A 214 -7.53 -27.47 44.05
CA LYS A 214 -6.67 -27.96 45.15
C LYS A 214 -5.45 -28.77 44.69
N GLN A 215 -5.37 -29.15 43.42
CA GLN A 215 -4.23 -29.87 42.84
C GLN A 215 -3.11 -28.91 42.38
N TYR A 216 -3.38 -27.61 42.28
CA TYR A 216 -2.45 -26.57 41.89
C TYR A 216 -1.85 -25.88 43.11
N ASN A 217 -0.71 -25.21 42.96
CA ASN A 217 -0.15 -24.41 44.05
C ASN A 217 -0.93 -23.10 44.25
N GLU A 218 -0.75 -22.41 45.38
CA GLU A 218 -1.55 -21.20 45.71
C GLU A 218 -1.40 -20.07 44.67
N GLU A 219 -0.21 -19.89 44.08
CA GLU A 219 0.07 -18.86 43.06
C GLU A 219 -0.63 -19.19 41.73
N GLU A 220 -0.61 -20.45 41.31
CA GLU A 220 -1.31 -20.95 40.13
C GLU A 220 -2.83 -20.87 40.29
N GLN A 221 -3.35 -21.17 41.49
CA GLN A 221 -4.79 -21.04 41.78
C GLN A 221 -5.25 -19.59 41.64
N ASP A 222 -4.49 -18.62 42.17
CA ASP A 222 -4.81 -17.20 42.09
C ASP A 222 -4.82 -16.69 40.64
N LEU A 223 -3.81 -17.08 39.85
CA LEU A 223 -3.73 -16.78 38.41
C LEU A 223 -4.93 -17.32 37.62
N ILE A 224 -5.31 -18.59 37.85
CA ILE A 224 -6.46 -19.23 37.19
C ILE A 224 -7.76 -18.50 37.53
N LEU A 225 -7.97 -18.15 38.80
CA LEU A 225 -9.17 -17.46 39.26
C LEU A 225 -9.25 -16.03 38.70
N GLN A 226 -8.14 -15.31 38.66
CA GLN A 226 -8.06 -13.96 38.10
C GLN A 226 -8.40 -13.94 36.59
N GLN A 227 -7.92 -14.93 35.83
CA GLN A 227 -8.26 -15.07 34.42
C GLN A 227 -9.74 -15.41 34.22
N ALA A 228 -10.29 -16.33 35.03
CA ALA A 228 -11.70 -16.71 34.97
C ALA A 228 -12.65 -15.55 35.32
N GLU A 229 -12.26 -14.67 36.25
CA GLU A 229 -13.04 -13.51 36.67
C GLU A 229 -13.36 -12.57 35.50
N SER A 230 -12.39 -12.36 34.60
CA SER A 230 -12.51 -11.47 33.44
C SER A 230 -13.66 -11.85 32.50
N TYR A 231 -14.06 -13.14 32.47
CA TYR A 231 -15.12 -13.65 31.60
C TYR A 231 -16.35 -14.16 32.36
N ASN A 232 -16.44 -13.94 33.67
CA ASN A 232 -17.52 -14.47 34.51
C ASN A 232 -18.92 -13.90 34.15
N HIS A 233 -18.95 -12.78 33.41
CA HIS A 233 -20.17 -12.19 32.86
C HIS A 233 -20.73 -12.95 31.63
N LEU A 234 -19.99 -13.92 31.08
CA LEU A 234 -20.35 -14.75 29.94
C LEU A 234 -20.72 -16.17 30.37
N THR A 235 -21.75 -16.74 29.74
CA THR A 235 -22.14 -18.13 29.97
C THR A 235 -21.29 -19.10 29.16
N LYS A 236 -21.14 -20.36 29.61
CA LYS A 236 -20.39 -21.40 28.87
C LYS A 236 -20.83 -21.55 27.39
N PRO A 237 -22.13 -21.52 27.04
CA PRO A 237 -22.55 -21.51 25.64
C PRO A 237 -22.07 -20.29 24.85
N GLN A 238 -22.01 -19.10 25.49
CA GLN A 238 -21.52 -17.88 24.86
C GLN A 238 -20.01 -17.95 24.60
N LEU A 239 -19.21 -18.44 25.55
CA LEU A 239 -17.78 -18.70 25.35
C LEU A 239 -17.52 -19.65 24.18
N LYS A 240 -18.28 -20.76 24.08
CA LYS A 240 -18.20 -21.67 22.92
C LYS A 240 -18.54 -20.98 21.60
N ASN A 241 -19.50 -20.06 21.61
CA ASN A 241 -19.86 -19.30 20.41
C ASN A 241 -18.79 -18.27 20.04
N LEU A 242 -18.12 -17.65 21.01
CA LEU A 242 -16.99 -16.75 20.78
C LEU A 242 -15.81 -17.48 20.15
N ILE A 243 -15.43 -18.64 20.69
CA ILE A 243 -14.38 -19.49 20.10
C ILE A 243 -14.70 -19.80 18.63
N LYS A 244 -15.94 -20.23 18.34
CA LYS A 244 -16.39 -20.52 16.97
C LYS A 244 -16.36 -19.30 16.07
N TYR A 245 -16.71 -18.13 16.60
CA TYR A 245 -16.69 -16.89 15.85
C TYR A 245 -15.26 -16.46 15.50
N CYS A 246 -14.31 -16.55 16.43
CA CYS A 246 -12.90 -16.31 16.15
C CYS A 246 -12.34 -17.32 15.13
N GLN A 247 -12.71 -18.61 15.22
CA GLN A 247 -12.33 -19.62 14.23
C GLN A 247 -12.87 -19.29 12.84
N MET A 248 -14.13 -18.86 12.73
CA MET A 248 -14.73 -18.41 11.47
C MET A 248 -13.97 -17.21 10.87
N ILE A 249 -13.60 -16.22 11.69
CA ILE A 249 -12.78 -15.07 11.26
C ILE A 249 -11.44 -15.56 10.69
N ILE A 250 -10.77 -16.49 11.37
CA ILE A 250 -9.50 -17.08 10.92
C ILE A 250 -9.67 -17.83 9.57
N GLU A 251 -10.75 -18.58 9.40
CA GLU A 251 -11.05 -19.26 8.13
C GLU A 251 -11.25 -18.26 6.98
N GLU A 252 -11.96 -17.15 7.24
CA GLU A 252 -12.13 -16.08 6.25
C GLU A 252 -10.81 -15.36 5.91
N MET A 253 -9.91 -15.19 6.90
CA MET A 253 -8.54 -14.69 6.68
C MET A 253 -7.76 -15.59 5.73
N ASP A 254 -7.86 -16.91 5.89
CA ASP A 254 -7.22 -17.87 4.99
C ASP A 254 -7.81 -17.80 3.58
N GLY A 255 -9.13 -17.62 3.47
CA GLY A 255 -9.80 -17.32 2.19
C GLY A 255 -9.29 -16.04 1.52
N TYR A 256 -9.08 -14.98 2.30
CA TYR A 256 -8.52 -13.71 1.81
C TYR A 256 -7.09 -13.87 1.27
N ILE A 257 -6.23 -14.63 1.96
CA ILE A 257 -4.86 -14.92 1.51
C ILE A 257 -4.89 -15.61 0.14
N HIS A 258 -5.75 -16.62 -0.05
CA HIS A 258 -5.90 -17.32 -1.33
C HIS A 258 -6.41 -16.39 -2.43
N TYR A 259 -7.44 -15.59 -2.12
CA TYR A 259 -8.00 -14.60 -3.05
C TYR A 259 -6.94 -13.60 -3.53
N LYS A 260 -6.14 -13.01 -2.64
CA LYS A 260 -5.06 -12.07 -3.01
C LYS A 260 -3.97 -12.74 -3.83
N LYS A 261 -3.59 -13.98 -3.51
CA LYS A 261 -2.58 -14.74 -4.29
C LYS A 261 -3.06 -15.04 -5.71
N SER A 262 -4.36 -15.30 -5.90
CA SER A 262 -4.94 -15.60 -7.23
C SER A 262 -5.06 -14.40 -8.17
N LYS A 263 -4.93 -13.17 -7.65
CA LYS A 263 -5.01 -11.91 -8.42
C LYS A 263 -3.66 -11.33 -8.86
N VAL A 264 -2.55 -11.93 -8.43
CA VAL A 264 -1.18 -11.57 -8.79
C VAL A 264 -0.73 -12.44 -9.96
#